data_AF-A0A937NVD7-F1
#
_entry.id   AF-A0A937NVD7-F1
#
_cell.length_a   1.000
_cell.length_b   1.000
_cell.length_c   1.000
_cell.angle_alpha   90.00
_cell.angle_beta   90.00
_cell.angle_gamma   90.00
#
_symmetry.space_group_name_H-M   'P 1'
#
loop_
_entity.id
_entity.type
_entity.pdbx_description
1 polymer ?
#
loop_
_entity_poly.entity_id
_entity_poly.type
_entity_poly.pdbx_seq_one_letter_code
_entity_poly.pdbx_strand_id
1 'polypeptide(L)'
;FGAYYTTLAYSKEWDAPWRVGEHADIVVRFDNGGHRLVFWRGTSYIPCWVTENGIWYTNEFCERLSNCCDCEGCVEPMSDKLCKFSHVRIIENTEARVVIHWRYAPVDVHYTHPYLDEKGWGDWVDEYYTVYPDGACVRKITIHTAAPDEFIEWHEAIIINQPGTLPENNIEPEAMTLANLRGDAKRYTWDENGSPDSLEDIPADCSIQVINLKAKQKPFMFVDPRNLLVDLFKGHKEGSNFHHWDHWPVSMDKSWTRNATSAARPSHSSLFNLRDWQEYSRTENSVTRLMLNGLTDRPVNELTSLAASWLEPPAVTDCAAGFSGVKYDPAERAYHFTRDDSGTPLEFTLEASAASPVDGLAVVVKGWGEDVVQVKLDGQLLAHRDYLQGQRQTLDGTDLVLWIPTGGTTALSVTIE
;
A
#
# COMPACT_ATOMS: atom_id res chain seq x y z
N PHE A 1 -8.70 14.58 6.85
CA PHE A 1 -7.94 13.58 6.09
C PHE A 1 -7.26 14.30 4.94
N GLY A 2 -6.06 13.89 4.52
CA GLY A 2 -5.38 14.49 3.36
C GLY A 2 -3.86 14.37 3.40
N ALA A 3 -3.22 14.71 2.27
CA ALA A 3 -1.77 14.70 2.12
C ALA A 3 -1.18 16.11 2.08
N TYR A 4 0.07 16.25 2.51
CA TYR A 4 0.81 17.51 2.37
C TYR A 4 2.31 17.25 2.29
N TYR A 5 3.00 18.16 1.60
CA TYR A 5 4.45 18.22 1.61
C TYR A 5 4.95 18.87 2.90
N THR A 6 6.03 18.32 3.45
CA THR A 6 6.72 18.84 4.63
C THR A 6 8.18 18.41 4.61
N THR A 7 8.95 18.78 5.63
CA THR A 7 10.29 18.26 5.85
C THR A 7 10.38 17.73 7.28
N LEU A 8 10.40 16.41 7.42
CA LEU A 8 10.52 15.71 8.69
C LEU A 8 11.96 15.84 9.20
N ALA A 9 12.09 16.19 10.47
CA ALA A 9 13.38 16.26 11.16
C ALA A 9 13.70 14.92 11.82
N TYR A 10 14.99 14.56 11.86
CA TYR A 10 15.48 13.38 12.57
C TYR A 10 16.55 13.74 13.61
N SER A 11 17.74 14.14 13.17
CA SER A 11 18.81 14.63 14.04
C SER A 11 19.59 15.70 13.29
N LYS A 12 20.13 16.68 14.03
CA LYS A 12 20.84 17.81 13.40
C LYS A 12 21.99 17.34 12.53
N GLU A 13 22.73 16.34 12.97
CA GLU A 13 23.89 15.79 12.30
C GLU A 13 23.50 15.06 11.01
N TRP A 14 22.39 14.31 11.03
CA TRP A 14 21.88 13.61 9.86
C TRP A 14 21.19 14.56 8.87
N ASP A 15 20.46 15.57 9.37
CA ASP A 15 19.73 16.54 8.55
C ASP A 15 20.65 17.56 7.88
N ALA A 16 21.76 17.97 8.52
CA ALA A 16 22.68 18.98 8.01
C ALA A 16 23.19 18.78 6.57
N PRO A 17 23.56 17.57 6.11
CA PRO A 17 24.03 17.37 4.73
C PRO A 17 22.91 17.41 3.68
N TRP A 18 21.63 17.27 4.04
CA TRP A 18 20.54 17.26 3.07
C TRP A 18 20.30 18.65 2.49
N ARG A 19 20.29 18.73 1.15
CA ARG A 19 20.04 19.98 0.41
C ARG A 19 18.58 20.07 -0.01
N VAL A 20 17.69 20.12 0.98
CA VAL A 20 16.23 20.08 0.76
C VAL A 20 15.55 21.33 1.30
N GLY A 21 14.40 21.68 0.70
CA GLY A 21 13.53 22.77 1.17
C GLY A 21 12.49 22.29 2.19
N GLU A 22 11.37 23.02 2.33
CA GLU A 22 10.26 22.71 3.25
C GLU A 22 9.31 21.60 2.75
N HIS A 23 9.55 21.07 1.55
CA HIS A 23 8.65 20.15 0.84
C HIS A 23 9.37 18.88 0.38
N ALA A 24 10.24 18.33 1.23
CA ALA A 24 11.05 17.16 0.90
C ALA A 24 10.25 15.86 0.97
N ASP A 25 9.37 15.73 1.95
CA ASP A 25 8.67 14.51 2.34
C ASP A 25 7.16 14.68 2.18
N ILE A 26 6.44 13.56 2.14
CA ILE A 26 4.97 13.55 2.11
C ILE A 26 4.44 12.81 3.33
N VAL A 27 3.43 13.39 3.97
CA VAL A 27 2.65 12.74 5.03
C VAL A 27 1.17 12.77 4.65
N VAL A 28 0.53 11.60 4.69
CA VAL A 28 -0.93 11.47 4.65
C VAL A 28 -1.44 11.31 6.08
N ARG A 29 -2.42 12.13 6.47
CA ARG A 29 -3.05 12.09 7.78
C ARG A 29 -4.51 11.68 7.69
N PHE A 30 -4.94 10.94 8.71
CA PHE A 30 -6.29 10.41 8.86
C PHE A 30 -6.96 11.04 10.09
N ASP A 31 -8.27 11.22 10.02
CA ASP A 31 -9.03 11.86 11.11
C ASP A 31 -9.47 10.88 12.20
N ASN A 32 -9.35 9.57 11.96
CA ASN A 32 -10.00 8.51 12.75
C ASN A 32 -9.07 7.72 13.67
N GLY A 33 -7.74 7.95 13.68
CA GLY A 33 -6.86 7.08 14.48
C GLY A 33 -5.45 7.57 14.78
N GLY A 34 -5.04 8.76 14.35
CA GLY A 34 -3.69 9.28 14.64
C GLY A 34 -2.55 8.58 13.89
N HIS A 35 -2.84 7.52 13.15
CA HIS A 35 -1.93 6.93 12.18
C HIS A 35 -1.70 7.83 10.98
N ARG A 36 -0.68 7.48 10.21
CA ARG A 36 -0.23 8.20 9.02
C ARG A 36 0.44 7.25 8.03
N LEU A 37 0.42 7.64 6.76
CA LEU A 37 1.28 7.06 5.73
C LEU A 37 2.37 8.08 5.41
N VAL A 38 3.63 7.66 5.48
CA VAL A 38 4.79 8.57 5.42
C VAL A 38 5.73 8.15 4.30
N PHE A 39 6.08 9.11 3.45
CA PHE A 39 7.13 8.98 2.44
C PHE A 39 8.26 9.92 2.84
N TRP A 40 9.29 9.39 3.48
CA TRP A 40 10.37 10.17 4.08
C TRP A 40 11.69 9.96 3.34
N ARG A 41 12.47 11.01 3.11
CA ARG A 41 13.80 10.90 2.50
C ARG A 41 14.73 9.97 3.28
N GLY A 42 14.52 9.83 4.61
CA GLY A 42 15.31 8.92 5.44
C GLY A 42 14.99 7.44 5.25
N THR A 43 13.87 7.11 4.61
CA THR A 43 13.57 5.76 4.14
C THR A 43 13.81 5.61 2.64
N SER A 44 14.55 6.53 1.99
CA SER A 44 14.63 6.62 0.53
C SER A 44 13.26 6.74 -0.14
N TYR A 45 12.31 7.41 0.54
CA TYR A 45 10.88 7.52 0.22
C TYR A 45 10.10 6.21 0.19
N ILE A 46 10.69 5.10 0.62
CA ILE A 46 9.94 3.85 0.85
C ILE A 46 8.78 4.16 1.81
N PRO A 47 7.52 3.89 1.40
CA PRO A 47 6.34 4.28 2.15
C PRO A 47 6.22 3.49 3.44
N CYS A 48 5.97 4.19 4.54
CA CYS A 48 5.78 3.58 5.84
C CYS A 48 4.43 3.95 6.44
N TRP A 49 3.62 2.95 6.76
CA TRP A 49 2.53 3.09 7.70
C TRP A 49 3.10 3.33 9.09
N VAL A 50 2.56 4.33 9.79
CA VAL A 50 2.94 4.62 11.17
C VAL A 50 1.70 4.55 12.04
N THR A 51 1.73 3.65 13.03
CA THR A 51 0.64 3.43 13.98
C THR A 51 0.43 4.64 14.89
N GLU A 52 -0.68 4.63 15.63
CA GLU A 52 -1.05 5.71 16.55
C GLU A 52 0.00 5.97 17.65
N ASN A 53 0.79 4.95 17.99
CA ASN A 53 1.88 5.02 18.96
C ASN A 53 3.28 5.09 18.33
N GLY A 54 3.39 5.27 17.01
CA GLY A 54 4.66 5.59 16.35
C GLY A 54 5.52 4.41 15.89
N ILE A 55 4.95 3.21 15.77
CA ILE A 55 5.62 2.05 15.17
C ILE A 55 5.49 2.13 13.65
N TRP A 56 6.59 1.94 12.93
CA TRP A 56 6.66 2.08 11.47
C TRP A 56 6.68 0.72 10.80
N TYR A 57 5.94 0.59 9.71
CA TYR A 57 5.78 -0.64 8.94
C TYR A 57 5.75 -0.34 7.44
N THR A 58 6.39 -1.17 6.63
CA THR A 58 6.33 -1.10 5.16
C THR A 58 6.10 -2.49 4.55
N ASN A 59 5.46 -2.51 3.39
CA ASN A 59 5.24 -3.68 2.53
C ASN A 59 6.33 -3.78 1.44
N GLU A 60 7.54 -3.27 1.71
CA GLU A 60 8.69 -3.27 0.79
C GLU A 60 8.42 -2.54 -0.55
N PHE A 61 8.98 -3.05 -1.64
CA PHE A 61 9.26 -2.42 -2.93
C PHE A 61 9.73 -3.51 -3.91
N CYS A 62 9.84 -3.19 -5.19
CA CYS A 62 10.55 -4.05 -6.13
C CYS A 62 12.05 -4.14 -5.84
N GLU A 63 12.55 -5.35 -5.61
CA GLU A 63 13.98 -5.68 -5.48
C GLU A 63 14.40 -6.73 -6.53
N ARG A 64 15.65 -6.64 -6.99
CA ARG A 64 16.33 -7.71 -7.74
C ARG A 64 17.39 -8.38 -6.86
N LEU A 65 17.63 -9.67 -7.13
CA LEU A 65 18.63 -10.45 -6.41
C LEU A 65 20.03 -9.88 -6.54
N SER A 66 20.85 -10.16 -5.53
CA SER A 66 22.28 -9.90 -5.58
C SER A 66 22.96 -10.60 -6.76
N ASN A 67 23.88 -9.88 -7.42
CA ASN A 67 24.61 -10.32 -8.61
C ASN A 67 23.74 -10.47 -9.88
N CYS A 68 22.55 -9.84 -9.94
CA CYS A 68 21.92 -9.63 -11.24
C CYS A 68 22.77 -8.65 -12.05
N CYS A 69 23.23 -9.08 -13.24
CA CYS A 69 24.06 -8.26 -14.12
C CYS A 69 25.36 -7.78 -13.43
N ASP A 70 25.76 -6.53 -13.66
CA ASP A 70 26.97 -5.91 -13.10
C ASP A 70 26.74 -5.29 -11.69
N CYS A 71 25.63 -5.59 -11.03
CA CYS A 71 25.27 -4.99 -9.73
C CYS A 71 25.91 -5.74 -8.54
N GLU A 72 26.24 -5.00 -7.46
CA GLU A 72 26.82 -5.55 -6.23
C GLU A 72 25.86 -5.50 -5.03
N GLY A 73 25.53 -6.67 -4.46
CA GLY A 73 24.59 -6.75 -3.33
C GLY A 73 23.13 -6.58 -3.76
N CYS A 74 22.25 -6.25 -2.82
CA CYS A 74 20.81 -6.05 -3.09
C CYS A 74 20.57 -4.83 -3.99
N VAL A 75 19.63 -4.97 -4.93
CA VAL A 75 19.33 -3.96 -5.96
C VAL A 75 17.91 -3.45 -5.74
N GLU A 76 17.81 -2.31 -5.09
CA GLU A 76 16.62 -1.89 -4.36
C GLU A 76 16.62 -0.38 -4.04
N PRO A 77 15.46 0.25 -3.80
CA PRO A 77 15.38 1.67 -3.46
C PRO A 77 16.07 2.01 -2.13
N MET A 78 16.21 1.09 -1.17
CA MET A 78 16.93 1.39 0.07
C MET A 78 18.45 1.53 -0.13
N SER A 79 18.98 1.07 -1.26
CA SER A 79 20.36 1.31 -1.68
C SER A 79 20.56 2.72 -2.27
N ASP A 80 19.50 3.40 -2.70
CA ASP A 80 19.54 4.81 -3.08
C ASP A 80 19.62 5.73 -1.85
N LYS A 81 20.77 5.70 -1.15
CA LYS A 81 21.01 6.44 0.11
C LYS A 81 20.88 7.96 -0.02
N LEU A 82 20.87 8.49 -1.25
CA LEU A 82 20.83 9.93 -1.53
C LEU A 82 19.54 10.38 -2.22
N CYS A 83 18.57 9.48 -2.40
CA CYS A 83 17.35 9.73 -3.18
C CYS A 83 17.66 10.31 -4.58
N LYS A 84 18.66 9.77 -5.29
CA LYS A 84 19.02 10.20 -6.65
C LYS A 84 17.96 9.81 -7.68
N PHE A 85 17.30 8.68 -7.46
CA PHE A 85 16.33 8.09 -8.39
C PHE A 85 14.94 7.99 -7.77
N SER A 86 14.85 7.99 -6.44
CA SER A 86 13.59 7.92 -5.71
C SER A 86 12.91 9.29 -5.60
N HIS A 87 11.70 9.40 -6.15
CA HIS A 87 10.90 10.63 -6.19
C HIS A 87 9.45 10.34 -5.83
N VAL A 88 8.90 11.12 -4.91
CA VAL A 88 7.50 11.02 -4.49
C VAL A 88 6.75 12.32 -4.80
N ARG A 89 5.49 12.20 -5.23
CA ARG A 89 4.62 13.34 -5.51
C ARG A 89 3.15 13.05 -5.20
N ILE A 90 2.47 14.05 -4.65
CA ILE A 90 1.00 14.06 -4.53
C ILE A 90 0.43 14.35 -5.92
N ILE A 91 -0.37 13.43 -6.48
CA ILE A 91 -1.01 13.61 -7.79
C ILE A 91 -2.53 13.81 -7.68
N GLU A 92 -3.12 13.46 -6.53
CA GLU A 92 -4.51 13.75 -6.19
C GLU A 92 -4.61 13.97 -4.68
N ASN A 93 -5.34 15.00 -4.24
CA ASN A 93 -5.54 15.32 -2.83
C ASN A 93 -6.91 15.94 -2.62
N THR A 94 -7.88 15.12 -2.24
CA THR A 94 -9.27 15.52 -2.04
C THR A 94 -9.80 14.97 -0.72
N GLU A 95 -10.99 15.39 -0.31
CA GLU A 95 -11.62 14.80 0.87
C GLU A 95 -12.01 13.34 0.62
N ALA A 96 -12.35 12.98 -0.62
CA ALA A 96 -12.76 11.62 -0.98
C ALA A 96 -11.58 10.63 -0.99
N ARG A 97 -10.42 11.03 -1.51
CA ARG A 97 -9.19 10.21 -1.52
C ARG A 97 -7.94 11.04 -1.80
N VAL A 98 -6.80 10.42 -1.53
CA VAL A 98 -5.46 10.90 -1.89
C VAL A 98 -4.82 9.91 -2.84
N VAL A 99 -4.09 10.38 -3.85
CA VAL A 99 -3.24 9.52 -4.69
C VAL A 99 -1.81 10.03 -4.66
N ILE A 100 -0.89 9.18 -4.20
CA ILE A 100 0.55 9.44 -4.20
C ILE A 100 1.21 8.60 -5.27
N HIS A 101 2.13 9.21 -6.02
CA HIS A 101 2.98 8.53 -6.98
C HIS A 101 4.40 8.48 -6.45
N TRP A 102 4.97 7.28 -6.36
CA TRP A 102 6.35 7.04 -5.99
C TRP A 102 7.06 6.37 -7.17
N ARG A 103 8.04 7.08 -7.74
CA ARG A 103 8.88 6.58 -8.83
C ARG A 103 10.29 6.39 -8.35
N TYR A 104 10.88 5.25 -8.62
CA TYR A 104 12.27 4.97 -8.28
C TYR A 104 12.93 4.01 -9.26
N ALA A 105 14.24 3.86 -9.15
CA ALA A 105 14.98 2.78 -9.78
C ALA A 105 15.56 1.87 -8.71
N PRO A 106 15.34 0.54 -8.77
CA PRO A 106 16.09 -0.39 -7.94
C PRO A 106 17.54 -0.36 -8.42
N VAL A 107 18.46 0.07 -7.54
CA VAL A 107 19.90 0.19 -7.84
C VAL A 107 20.69 -0.46 -6.72
N ASP A 108 21.93 -0.83 -6.99
CA ASP A 108 22.84 -1.25 -5.93
C ASP A 108 23.37 -0.05 -5.12
N VAL A 109 24.18 -0.32 -4.09
CA VAL A 109 24.81 0.72 -3.23
C VAL A 109 25.84 1.60 -3.96
N HIS A 110 26.17 1.24 -5.20
CA HIS A 110 27.03 1.98 -6.12
C HIS A 110 26.25 2.75 -7.19
N TYR A 111 24.92 2.70 -7.16
CA TYR A 111 24.00 3.30 -8.13
C TYR A 111 24.02 2.65 -9.52
N THR A 112 24.42 1.38 -9.60
CA THR A 112 24.34 0.58 -10.82
C THR A 112 22.89 0.18 -11.07
N HIS A 113 22.40 0.37 -12.29
CA HIS A 113 21.08 -0.09 -12.70
C HIS A 113 21.14 -1.56 -13.17
N PRO A 114 20.15 -2.39 -12.78
CA PRO A 114 20.04 -3.74 -13.31
C PRO A 114 19.39 -3.71 -14.71
N TYR A 115 19.63 -4.78 -15.47
CA TYR A 115 18.95 -5.08 -16.74
C TYR A 115 18.92 -3.93 -17.76
N LEU A 116 20.06 -3.26 -17.95
CA LEU A 116 20.22 -2.25 -19.00
C LEU A 116 19.94 -2.85 -20.38
N ASP A 117 19.03 -2.25 -21.14
CA ASP A 117 18.81 -2.59 -22.54
C ASP A 117 19.96 -2.07 -23.45
N GLU A 118 19.92 -2.40 -24.74
CA GLU A 118 20.92 -1.96 -25.73
C GLU A 118 21.07 -0.43 -25.84
N LYS A 119 20.08 0.33 -25.36
CA LYS A 119 20.05 1.81 -25.36
C LYS A 119 20.43 2.40 -24.00
N GLY A 120 20.70 1.57 -22.99
CA GLY A 120 21.07 1.96 -21.65
C GLY A 120 19.90 2.28 -20.72
N TRP A 121 18.68 1.81 -21.00
CA TRP A 121 17.55 1.90 -20.08
C TRP A 121 17.53 0.69 -19.15
N GLY A 122 17.69 0.92 -17.85
CA GLY A 122 17.54 -0.11 -16.82
C GLY A 122 16.16 -0.11 -16.18
N ASP A 123 16.00 -0.90 -15.13
CA ASP A 123 14.72 -1.02 -14.44
C ASP A 123 14.28 0.32 -13.81
N TRP A 124 12.99 0.61 -13.93
CA TRP A 124 12.28 1.71 -13.27
C TRP A 124 10.96 1.22 -12.73
N VAL A 125 10.52 1.76 -11.61
CA VAL A 125 9.26 1.38 -10.97
C VAL A 125 8.40 2.62 -10.77
N ASP A 126 7.13 2.52 -11.14
CA ASP A 126 6.09 3.47 -10.79
C ASP A 126 5.10 2.78 -9.85
N GLU A 127 5.00 3.30 -8.63
CA GLU A 127 4.00 2.88 -7.65
C GLU A 127 2.96 3.98 -7.41
N TYR A 128 1.69 3.58 -7.38
CA TYR A 128 0.57 4.45 -7.07
C TYR A 128 -0.09 3.97 -5.79
N TYR A 129 -0.26 4.89 -4.83
CA TYR A 129 -0.94 4.68 -3.55
C TYR A 129 -2.24 5.45 -3.56
N THR A 130 -3.36 4.77 -3.85
CA THR A 130 -4.70 5.34 -3.78
C THR A 130 -5.25 5.12 -2.38
N VAL A 131 -5.17 6.16 -1.55
CA VAL A 131 -5.45 6.14 -0.11
C VAL A 131 -6.85 6.68 0.17
N TYR A 132 -7.62 5.97 0.97
CA TYR A 132 -8.98 6.33 1.38
C TYR A 132 -9.07 6.77 2.85
N PRO A 133 -10.09 7.56 3.22
CA PRO A 133 -10.30 8.06 4.58
C PRO A 133 -10.46 6.98 5.66
N ASP A 134 -10.84 5.75 5.28
CA ASP A 134 -10.98 4.60 6.18
C ASP A 134 -9.65 3.98 6.60
N GLY A 135 -8.51 4.44 6.06
CA GLY A 135 -7.19 3.89 6.35
C GLY A 135 -6.76 2.77 5.40
N ALA A 136 -7.58 2.43 4.39
CA ALA A 136 -7.22 1.49 3.33
C ALA A 136 -6.53 2.22 2.16
N CYS A 137 -5.63 1.51 1.48
CA CYS A 137 -4.85 2.01 0.37
C CYS A 137 -4.65 0.92 -0.68
N VAL A 138 -4.98 1.20 -1.93
CA VAL A 138 -4.52 0.35 -3.04
C VAL A 138 -3.12 0.77 -3.42
N ARG A 139 -2.18 -0.18 -3.41
CA ARG A 139 -0.84 -0.08 -3.96
C ARG A 139 -0.84 -0.76 -5.33
N LYS A 140 -0.65 0.01 -6.40
CA LYS A 140 -0.40 -0.48 -7.75
C LYS A 140 1.08 -0.36 -8.04
N ILE A 141 1.75 -1.48 -8.31
CA ILE A 141 3.20 -1.56 -8.51
C ILE A 141 3.44 -1.92 -9.96
N THR A 142 4.10 -1.06 -10.73
CA THR A 142 4.50 -1.36 -12.12
C THR A 142 6.01 -1.25 -12.24
N ILE A 143 6.68 -2.35 -12.53
CA ILE A 143 8.08 -2.34 -12.95
C ILE A 143 8.14 -2.28 -14.48
N HIS A 144 8.95 -1.38 -14.99
CA HIS A 144 9.36 -1.25 -16.38
C HIS A 144 10.76 -1.83 -16.52
N THR A 145 10.91 -2.91 -17.29
CA THR A 145 12.14 -3.71 -17.33
C THR A 145 12.32 -4.38 -18.69
N ALA A 146 13.56 -4.57 -19.12
CA ALA A 146 13.90 -5.42 -20.25
C ALA A 146 13.92 -6.92 -19.90
N ALA A 147 13.75 -7.26 -18.61
CA ALA A 147 13.83 -8.62 -18.09
C ALA A 147 12.62 -8.95 -17.17
N PRO A 148 11.40 -9.01 -17.72
CA PRO A 148 10.17 -9.22 -16.92
C PRO A 148 9.99 -10.66 -16.40
N ASP A 149 10.79 -11.60 -16.89
CA ASP A 149 10.76 -13.02 -16.49
C ASP A 149 11.84 -13.37 -15.46
N GLU A 150 12.77 -12.45 -15.21
CA GLU A 150 13.77 -12.58 -14.16
C GLU A 150 13.15 -12.27 -12.80
N PHE A 151 13.76 -12.78 -11.72
CA PHE A 151 13.26 -12.61 -10.37
C PHE A 151 13.03 -11.14 -10.01
N ILE A 152 11.84 -10.84 -9.48
CA ILE A 152 11.47 -9.56 -8.88
C ILE A 152 10.81 -9.91 -7.56
N GLU A 153 11.37 -9.42 -6.47
CA GLU A 153 10.70 -9.39 -5.18
C GLU A 153 9.72 -8.21 -5.18
N TRP A 154 8.54 -8.37 -4.60
CA TRP A 154 7.48 -7.36 -4.67
C TRP A 154 6.91 -6.99 -3.29
N HIS A 155 7.30 -7.75 -2.26
CA HIS A 155 6.76 -7.64 -0.92
C HIS A 155 7.67 -8.36 0.10
N GLU A 156 8.00 -7.61 1.14
CA GLU A 156 8.50 -8.06 2.43
C GLU A 156 7.77 -7.26 3.52
N ALA A 157 7.35 -7.96 4.58
CA ALA A 157 6.75 -7.34 5.74
C ALA A 157 7.85 -6.82 6.69
N ILE A 158 8.16 -5.53 6.60
CA ILE A 158 9.29 -4.90 7.32
C ILE A 158 8.80 -3.94 8.39
N ILE A 159 9.29 -4.12 9.61
CA ILE A 159 9.07 -3.22 10.75
C ILE A 159 10.32 -2.39 10.96
N ILE A 160 10.18 -1.06 11.07
CA ILE A 160 11.29 -0.19 11.49
C ILE A 160 11.24 0.00 13.01
N ASN A 161 12.32 -0.39 13.67
CA ASN A 161 12.53 -0.22 15.09
C ASN A 161 13.14 1.16 15.36
N GLN A 162 12.47 1.94 16.20
CA GLN A 162 12.94 3.27 16.61
C GLN A 162 14.25 3.17 17.42
N PRO A 163 15.07 4.23 17.43
CA PRO A 163 16.18 4.34 18.38
C PRO A 163 15.70 4.08 19.82
N GLY A 164 16.46 3.30 20.57
CA GLY A 164 16.15 2.86 21.92
C GLY A 164 15.26 1.62 22.00
N THR A 165 14.81 1.08 20.87
CA THR A 165 13.95 -0.12 20.82
C THR A 165 14.60 -1.30 20.10
N LEU A 166 14.33 -2.50 20.60
CA LEU A 166 14.52 -3.78 19.91
C LEU A 166 13.19 -4.27 19.30
N PRO A 167 13.19 -5.23 18.36
CA PRO A 167 11.98 -5.74 17.71
C PRO A 167 10.88 -6.15 18.69
N GLU A 168 11.23 -6.74 19.83
CA GLU A 168 10.30 -7.20 20.86
C GLU A 168 9.53 -6.05 21.52
N ASN A 169 9.95 -4.79 21.36
CA ASN A 169 9.21 -3.63 21.82
C ASN A 169 8.12 -3.20 20.82
N ASN A 170 8.25 -3.61 19.56
CA ASN A 170 7.40 -3.19 18.45
C ASN A 170 6.50 -4.32 17.93
N ILE A 171 6.91 -5.58 18.09
CA ILE A 171 6.26 -6.76 17.50
C ILE A 171 5.78 -7.68 18.63
N GLU A 172 4.56 -8.21 18.49
CA GLU A 172 4.06 -9.27 19.39
C GLU A 172 4.74 -10.60 19.04
N PRO A 173 4.94 -11.52 20.01
CA PRO A 173 5.47 -12.86 19.71
C PRO A 173 4.63 -13.61 18.67
N GLU A 174 3.29 -13.55 18.76
CA GLU A 174 2.39 -13.99 17.69
C GLU A 174 2.43 -13.00 16.51
N ALA A 175 3.57 -12.80 15.85
CA ALA A 175 3.82 -11.64 15.00
C ALA A 175 2.93 -11.54 13.75
N MET A 176 2.37 -12.66 13.28
CA MET A 176 1.60 -12.71 12.04
C MET A 176 0.28 -13.46 12.22
N THR A 177 -0.79 -12.92 11.64
CA THR A 177 -2.06 -13.63 11.42
C THR A 177 -2.29 -13.81 9.93
N LEU A 178 -2.53 -15.03 9.48
CA LEU A 178 -3.00 -15.35 8.13
C LEU A 178 -4.47 -15.73 8.19
N ALA A 179 -5.26 -15.26 7.23
CA ALA A 179 -6.69 -15.57 7.14
C ALA A 179 -7.17 -15.67 5.68
N ASN A 180 -8.35 -16.27 5.50
CA ASN A 180 -9.03 -16.36 4.21
C ASN A 180 -10.41 -15.66 4.26
N LEU A 181 -11.06 -15.56 3.09
CA LEU A 181 -12.38 -14.91 2.96
C LEU A 181 -13.51 -15.67 3.66
N ARG A 182 -13.32 -16.94 4.06
CA ARG A 182 -14.30 -17.72 4.82
C ARG A 182 -14.27 -17.41 6.33
N GLY A 183 -13.26 -16.65 6.78
CA GLY A 183 -13.06 -16.30 8.18
C GLY A 183 -12.18 -17.29 8.96
N ASP A 184 -11.60 -18.30 8.30
CA ASP A 184 -10.57 -19.13 8.94
C ASP A 184 -9.33 -18.26 9.16
N ALA A 185 -8.76 -18.31 10.36
CA ALA A 185 -7.57 -17.52 10.71
C ALA A 185 -6.61 -18.34 11.58
N LYS A 186 -5.31 -18.16 11.36
CA LYS A 186 -4.22 -18.78 12.12
C LYS A 186 -3.19 -17.73 12.49
N ARG A 187 -2.71 -17.77 13.74
CA ARG A 187 -1.59 -16.96 14.21
C ARG A 187 -0.31 -17.77 14.21
N TYR A 188 0.79 -17.10 13.90
CA TYR A 188 2.13 -17.65 13.83
C TYR A 188 3.05 -16.91 14.79
N THR A 189 3.88 -17.67 15.49
CA THR A 189 4.69 -17.19 16.62
C THR A 189 6.16 -17.20 16.29
N TRP A 190 6.84 -16.11 16.62
CA TRP A 190 8.29 -15.99 16.65
C TRP A 190 8.76 -16.16 18.10
N ASP A 191 9.59 -17.18 18.32
CA ASP A 191 10.15 -17.51 19.63
C ASP A 191 11.68 -17.31 19.64
N GLU A 192 12.37 -17.82 20.67
CA GLU A 192 13.82 -17.71 20.79
C GLU A 192 14.60 -18.33 19.61
N ASN A 193 13.98 -19.18 18.79
CA ASN A 193 14.57 -19.78 17.59
C ASN A 193 14.26 -18.97 16.32
N GLY A 194 13.45 -17.92 16.41
CA GLY A 194 13.04 -17.10 15.29
C GLY A 194 11.65 -17.43 14.77
N SER A 195 11.46 -17.25 13.46
CA SER A 195 10.23 -17.62 12.75
C SER A 195 9.91 -19.12 12.90
N PRO A 196 8.63 -19.52 12.81
CA PRO A 196 8.29 -20.95 12.81
C PRO A 196 8.93 -21.68 11.62
N ASP A 197 9.24 -22.97 11.78
CA ASP A 197 9.90 -23.77 10.73
C ASP A 197 9.08 -23.86 9.45
N SER A 198 7.75 -23.94 9.59
CA SER A 198 6.78 -24.00 8.50
C SER A 198 5.48 -23.27 8.88
N LEU A 199 4.68 -22.95 7.87
CA LEU A 199 3.34 -22.41 8.06
C LEU A 199 2.31 -23.54 8.18
N GLU A 200 2.41 -24.32 9.26
CA GLU A 200 1.44 -25.38 9.55
C GLU A 200 0.02 -24.80 9.67
N ASP A 201 -0.97 -25.56 9.19
CA ASP A 201 -2.39 -25.18 9.18
C ASP A 201 -2.67 -23.80 8.54
N ILE A 202 -1.92 -23.41 7.51
CA ILE A 202 -2.23 -22.19 6.75
C ILE A 202 -3.68 -22.27 6.23
N PRO A 203 -4.51 -21.24 6.47
CA PRO A 203 -5.85 -21.20 5.91
C PRO A 203 -5.80 -21.35 4.38
N ALA A 204 -6.58 -22.28 3.84
CA ALA A 204 -6.67 -22.45 2.39
C ALA A 204 -7.19 -21.16 1.72
N ASP A 205 -6.65 -20.82 0.55
CA ASP A 205 -6.93 -19.58 -0.18
C ASP A 205 -6.65 -18.32 0.67
N CYS A 206 -5.56 -18.37 1.45
CA CYS A 206 -5.11 -17.25 2.27
C CYS A 206 -4.96 -15.99 1.40
N SER A 207 -5.68 -14.94 1.76
CA SER A 207 -5.71 -13.66 1.05
C SER A 207 -5.57 -12.48 2.00
N ILE A 208 -5.55 -12.74 3.32
CA ILE A 208 -5.49 -11.73 4.36
C ILE A 208 -4.27 -11.97 5.23
N GLN A 209 -3.40 -10.97 5.32
CA GLN A 209 -2.28 -10.96 6.26
C GLN A 209 -2.41 -9.77 7.20
N VAL A 210 -2.21 -10.02 8.50
CA VAL A 210 -2.19 -8.98 9.54
C VAL A 210 -0.92 -9.10 10.37
N ILE A 211 -0.23 -7.97 10.53
CA ILE A 211 0.99 -7.88 11.34
C ILE A 211 0.62 -7.46 12.75
N ASN A 212 0.95 -8.31 13.72
CA ASN A 212 0.61 -8.07 15.12
C ASN A 212 1.70 -7.22 15.77
N LEU A 213 1.63 -5.91 15.56
CA LEU A 213 2.48 -4.92 16.22
C LEU A 213 2.01 -4.64 17.65
N LYS A 214 2.85 -4.11 18.54
CA LYS A 214 2.48 -3.61 19.87
C LYS A 214 1.79 -2.25 19.80
N ALA A 215 0.72 -2.17 19.03
CA ALA A 215 -0.11 -1.00 18.77
C ALA A 215 -1.60 -1.40 18.75
N LYS A 216 -2.50 -0.43 18.95
CA LYS A 216 -3.95 -0.64 18.76
C LYS A 216 -4.23 -0.94 17.30
N GLN A 217 -3.65 -0.17 16.38
CA GLN A 217 -3.83 -0.38 14.95
C GLN A 217 -2.79 -1.37 14.42
N LYS A 218 -3.23 -2.29 13.57
CA LYS A 218 -2.41 -3.33 12.96
C LYS A 218 -2.30 -3.10 11.45
N PRO A 219 -1.12 -3.27 10.85
CA PRO A 219 -0.99 -3.39 9.41
C PRO A 219 -1.76 -4.59 8.89
N PHE A 220 -2.50 -4.37 7.81
CA PHE A 220 -3.11 -5.44 7.03
C PHE A 220 -2.71 -5.31 5.57
N MET A 221 -2.75 -6.43 4.85
CA MET A 221 -2.67 -6.45 3.39
C MET A 221 -3.54 -7.57 2.81
N PHE A 222 -4.01 -7.34 1.60
CA PHE A 222 -4.70 -8.31 0.76
C PHE A 222 -4.05 -8.35 -0.61
N VAL A 223 -3.89 -9.57 -1.11
CA VAL A 223 -3.48 -9.87 -2.47
C VAL A 223 -4.41 -10.95 -3.03
N ASP A 224 -4.43 -11.07 -4.36
CA ASP A 224 -5.12 -12.18 -5.00
C ASP A 224 -4.51 -13.52 -4.51
N PRO A 225 -5.29 -14.44 -3.93
CA PRO A 225 -4.75 -15.65 -3.34
C PRO A 225 -4.26 -16.68 -4.37
N ARG A 226 -4.56 -16.49 -5.67
CA ARG A 226 -4.14 -17.42 -6.71
C ARG A 226 -2.62 -17.44 -6.82
N ASN A 227 -2.05 -18.64 -6.69
CA ASN A 227 -0.62 -18.91 -6.71
C ASN A 227 0.18 -18.26 -5.57
N LEU A 228 -0.50 -17.73 -4.54
CA LEU A 228 0.18 -17.05 -3.44
C LEU A 228 1.10 -18.01 -2.68
N LEU A 229 2.36 -17.63 -2.58
CA LEU A 229 3.34 -18.24 -1.68
C LEU A 229 3.67 -17.26 -0.56
N VAL A 230 3.88 -17.81 0.64
CA VAL A 230 4.28 -17.05 1.83
C VAL A 230 5.59 -17.65 2.33
N ASP A 231 6.68 -16.91 2.16
CA ASP A 231 8.03 -17.35 2.54
C ASP A 231 8.44 -16.63 3.83
N LEU A 232 8.71 -17.39 4.89
CA LEU A 232 9.11 -16.81 6.18
C LEU A 232 10.55 -16.31 6.14
N PHE A 233 10.77 -15.10 6.64
CA PHE A 233 12.12 -14.59 6.86
C PHE A 233 12.73 -15.34 8.05
N LYS A 234 13.74 -16.18 7.77
CA LYS A 234 14.38 -17.03 8.77
C LYS A 234 15.47 -16.27 9.53
N GLY A 235 15.70 -16.71 10.76
CA GLY A 235 16.81 -16.26 11.59
C GLY A 235 16.38 -15.39 12.77
N HIS A 236 17.31 -15.25 13.71
CA HIS A 236 17.15 -14.50 14.95
C HIS A 236 18.53 -13.99 15.40
N LYS A 237 18.57 -13.20 16.48
CA LYS A 237 19.81 -12.80 17.14
C LYS A 237 19.84 -13.23 18.59
N GLU A 238 21.03 -13.36 19.15
CA GLU A 238 21.17 -13.63 20.58
C GLU A 238 20.39 -12.56 21.38
N GLY A 239 19.42 -13.01 22.19
CA GLY A 239 18.56 -12.14 22.98
C GLY A 239 17.40 -11.46 22.21
N SER A 240 17.10 -11.88 20.98
CA SER A 240 16.04 -11.32 20.13
C SER A 240 15.36 -12.42 19.31
N ASN A 241 14.03 -12.51 19.37
CA ASN A 241 13.23 -13.47 18.59
C ASN A 241 13.22 -13.12 17.09
N PHE A 242 13.68 -11.93 16.74
CA PHE A 242 13.70 -11.44 15.38
C PHE A 242 15.12 -11.12 14.94
N HIS A 243 15.40 -11.31 13.66
CA HIS A 243 16.59 -10.73 13.06
C HIS A 243 16.39 -9.22 12.82
N HIS A 244 17.45 -8.44 12.90
CA HIS A 244 17.37 -7.00 12.64
C HIS A 244 18.67 -6.40 12.09
N TRP A 245 18.55 -5.43 11.19
CA TRP A 245 19.67 -4.74 10.54
C TRP A 245 19.58 -3.24 10.71
N ASP A 246 20.71 -2.55 10.67
CA ASP A 246 20.78 -1.08 10.81
C ASP A 246 21.46 -0.40 9.61
N HIS A 247 21.56 -1.08 8.47
CA HIS A 247 22.03 -0.49 7.20
C HIS A 247 20.97 0.42 6.53
N TRP A 248 19.72 0.33 6.98
CA TRP A 248 18.55 1.15 6.64
C TRP A 248 17.68 1.27 7.91
N PRO A 249 16.91 2.35 8.15
CA PRO A 249 16.60 3.48 7.26
C PRO A 249 17.69 4.54 7.11
N VAL A 250 18.26 5.04 8.21
CA VAL A 250 18.99 6.33 8.20
C VAL A 250 20.48 6.25 7.87
N SER A 251 21.03 5.05 7.69
CA SER A 251 22.46 4.86 7.47
C SER A 251 22.88 5.30 6.08
N MET A 252 23.90 6.17 6.01
CA MET A 252 24.47 6.66 4.74
C MET A 252 25.62 5.79 4.22
N ASP A 253 25.97 4.73 4.95
CA ASP A 253 27.02 3.80 4.54
C ASP A 253 26.56 3.00 3.31
N LYS A 254 27.49 2.80 2.36
CA LYS A 254 27.28 1.95 1.19
C LYS A 254 27.28 0.48 1.60
N SER A 255 26.14 0.02 2.09
CA SER A 255 25.93 -1.30 2.66
C SER A 255 24.51 -1.76 2.36
N TRP A 256 24.40 -2.95 1.76
CA TRP A 256 23.15 -3.68 1.52
C TRP A 256 22.80 -4.63 2.67
N THR A 257 23.71 -4.79 3.64
CA THR A 257 23.43 -5.54 4.85
C THR A 257 24.38 -5.13 5.96
N ARG A 258 23.82 -4.89 7.16
CA ARG A 258 24.58 -4.69 8.39
C ARG A 258 23.76 -5.08 9.58
N ASN A 259 24.26 -6.04 10.34
CA ASN A 259 23.63 -6.48 11.57
C ASN A 259 23.60 -5.35 12.60
N ALA A 260 22.42 -4.97 13.09
CA ALA A 260 22.37 -4.08 14.26
C ALA A 260 22.91 -4.82 15.49
N THR A 261 23.78 -4.17 16.24
CA THR A 261 24.42 -4.73 17.45
C THR A 261 23.89 -4.10 18.73
N SER A 262 23.02 -3.10 18.61
CA SER A 262 22.37 -2.42 19.72
C SER A 262 21.13 -1.67 19.25
N ALA A 263 20.31 -1.21 20.19
CA ALA A 263 19.18 -0.34 19.91
C ALA A 263 19.57 1.15 19.74
N ALA A 264 20.85 1.52 19.70
CA ALA A 264 21.27 2.93 19.72
C ALA A 264 20.89 3.70 18.43
N ARG A 265 20.66 3.00 17.33
CA ARG A 265 20.26 3.54 16.03
C ARG A 265 18.96 2.88 15.57
N PRO A 266 18.20 3.50 14.66
CA PRO A 266 17.10 2.82 14.02
C PRO A 266 17.58 1.53 13.36
N SER A 267 16.77 0.48 13.44
CA SER A 267 16.99 -0.78 12.75
C SER A 267 15.70 -1.21 12.06
N HIS A 268 15.73 -2.29 11.30
CA HIS A 268 14.53 -2.91 10.75
C HIS A 268 14.57 -4.43 10.91
N SER A 269 13.39 -5.03 10.92
CA SER A 269 13.16 -6.47 11.03
C SER A 269 12.15 -6.91 9.98
N SER A 270 12.46 -8.01 9.32
CA SER A 270 11.61 -8.62 8.32
C SER A 270 10.91 -9.86 8.88
N LEU A 271 9.65 -10.07 8.50
CA LEU A 271 8.87 -11.22 8.96
C LEU A 271 8.68 -12.28 7.87
N PHE A 272 8.23 -11.89 6.68
CA PHE A 272 7.93 -12.80 5.56
C PHE A 272 7.75 -12.04 4.25
N ASN A 273 7.81 -12.80 3.16
CA ASN A 273 7.61 -12.31 1.80
C ASN A 273 6.34 -12.94 1.22
N LEU A 274 5.59 -12.16 0.46
CA LEU A 274 4.50 -12.66 -0.37
C LEU A 274 5.06 -12.81 -1.77
N ARG A 275 4.81 -13.95 -2.40
CA ARG A 275 5.35 -14.25 -3.72
C ARG A 275 4.28 -14.78 -4.64
N ASP A 276 4.54 -14.59 -5.93
CA ASP A 276 3.81 -15.23 -7.03
C ASP A 276 2.29 -14.99 -7.10
N TRP A 277 1.76 -14.04 -6.33
CA TRP A 277 0.37 -13.63 -6.49
C TRP A 277 0.10 -13.07 -7.88
N GLN A 278 -1.16 -13.18 -8.31
CA GLN A 278 -1.59 -12.92 -9.67
C GLN A 278 -1.14 -11.54 -10.20
N GLU A 279 -0.53 -11.55 -11.38
CA GLU A 279 -0.24 -10.33 -12.13
C GLU A 279 -1.54 -9.67 -12.59
N TYR A 280 -1.61 -8.34 -12.42
CA TYR A 280 -2.73 -7.53 -12.89
C TYR A 280 -2.64 -7.24 -14.39
N SER A 281 -1.43 -6.94 -14.88
CA SER A 281 -1.18 -6.75 -16.30
C SER A 281 0.30 -6.97 -16.63
N ARG A 282 0.58 -7.39 -17.86
CA ARG A 282 1.93 -7.60 -18.37
C ARG A 282 2.03 -7.11 -19.82
N THR A 283 3.15 -6.46 -20.15
CA THR A 283 3.61 -6.22 -21.53
C THR A 283 4.94 -6.95 -21.74
N GLU A 284 5.54 -6.80 -22.92
CA GLU A 284 6.92 -7.28 -23.18
C GLU A 284 7.95 -6.67 -22.22
N ASN A 285 7.68 -5.48 -21.70
CA ASN A 285 8.64 -4.68 -20.93
C ASN A 285 8.07 -4.11 -19.62
N SER A 286 6.97 -4.66 -19.12
CA SER A 286 6.43 -4.27 -17.83
C SER A 286 5.57 -5.36 -17.19
N VAL A 287 5.60 -5.40 -15.87
CA VAL A 287 4.73 -6.25 -15.05
C VAL A 287 4.07 -5.37 -14.00
N THR A 288 2.79 -5.58 -13.77
CA THR A 288 2.02 -4.86 -12.75
C THR A 288 1.35 -5.81 -11.78
N ARG A 289 1.47 -5.50 -10.48
CA ARG A 289 0.77 -6.19 -9.40
C ARG A 289 0.00 -5.21 -8.53
N LEU A 290 -1.07 -5.69 -7.92
CA LEU A 290 -1.89 -4.91 -6.99
C LEU A 290 -1.86 -5.51 -5.59
N MET A 291 -2.02 -4.64 -4.59
CA MET A 291 -2.16 -4.99 -3.19
C MET A 291 -3.06 -3.96 -2.51
N LEU A 292 -4.08 -4.40 -1.76
CA LEU A 292 -4.78 -3.52 -0.83
C LEU A 292 -4.09 -3.61 0.53
N ASN A 293 -3.79 -2.50 1.18
CA ASN A 293 -3.11 -2.49 2.47
C ASN A 293 -3.52 -1.28 3.30
N GLY A 294 -3.20 -1.29 4.59
CA GLY A 294 -3.55 -0.19 5.47
C GLY A 294 -3.27 -0.44 6.93
N LEU A 295 -3.79 0.43 7.78
CA LEU A 295 -3.84 0.24 9.22
C LEU A 295 -5.29 0.11 9.67
N THR A 296 -5.57 -0.84 10.55
CA THR A 296 -6.92 -1.11 11.05
C THR A 296 -6.90 -1.46 12.53
N ASP A 297 -7.92 -1.05 13.28
CA ASP A 297 -8.21 -1.58 14.62
C ASP A 297 -9.35 -2.62 14.60
N ARG A 298 -9.92 -2.89 13.43
CA ARG A 298 -10.90 -3.98 13.24
C ARG A 298 -10.23 -5.34 13.47
N PRO A 299 -10.92 -6.29 14.12
CA PRO A 299 -10.42 -7.65 14.25
C PRO A 299 -10.37 -8.35 12.87
N VAL A 300 -9.51 -9.36 12.73
CA VAL A 300 -9.23 -10.04 11.44
C VAL A 300 -10.48 -10.59 10.75
N ASN A 301 -11.48 -11.05 11.51
CA ASN A 301 -12.73 -11.57 10.96
C ASN A 301 -13.59 -10.49 10.28
N GLU A 302 -13.48 -9.23 10.70
CA GLU A 302 -14.16 -8.10 10.04
C GLU A 302 -13.43 -7.65 8.77
N LEU A 303 -12.17 -8.03 8.58
CA LEU A 303 -11.40 -7.73 7.35
C LEU A 303 -11.83 -8.60 6.17
N THR A 304 -12.57 -9.69 6.40
CA THR A 304 -13.11 -10.53 5.32
C THR A 304 -14.04 -9.75 4.40
N SER A 305 -14.87 -8.87 4.97
CA SER A 305 -15.76 -7.98 4.20
C SER A 305 -14.97 -7.01 3.33
N LEU A 306 -13.96 -6.33 3.89
CA LEU A 306 -13.11 -5.42 3.13
C LEU A 306 -12.36 -6.16 2.01
N ALA A 307 -11.73 -7.30 2.32
CA ALA A 307 -11.00 -8.09 1.33
C ALA A 307 -11.92 -8.58 0.20
N ALA A 308 -13.10 -9.12 0.54
CA ALA A 308 -14.09 -9.57 -0.44
C ALA A 308 -14.64 -8.40 -1.28
N SER A 309 -14.88 -7.22 -0.70
CA SER A 309 -15.34 -6.05 -1.46
C SER A 309 -14.35 -5.58 -2.53
N TRP A 310 -13.06 -5.90 -2.35
CA TRP A 310 -12.00 -5.54 -3.28
C TRP A 310 -11.69 -6.65 -4.31
N LEU A 311 -11.62 -7.90 -3.86
CA LEU A 311 -11.32 -9.06 -4.70
C LEU A 311 -12.53 -9.54 -5.52
N GLU A 312 -13.73 -9.46 -4.94
CA GLU A 312 -15.01 -9.93 -5.51
C GLU A 312 -16.06 -8.81 -5.44
N PRO A 313 -15.80 -7.65 -6.09
CA PRO A 313 -16.63 -6.46 -5.96
C PRO A 313 -18.06 -6.71 -6.49
N PRO A 314 -19.11 -6.19 -5.82
CA PRO A 314 -20.47 -6.29 -6.32
C PRO A 314 -20.62 -5.71 -7.73
N ALA A 315 -21.41 -6.39 -8.57
CA ALA A 315 -21.69 -5.92 -9.92
C ALA A 315 -22.57 -4.66 -9.89
N VAL A 316 -22.38 -3.79 -10.89
CA VAL A 316 -23.26 -2.65 -11.15
C VAL A 316 -24.38 -3.09 -12.09
N THR A 317 -25.63 -2.81 -11.71
CA THR A 317 -26.84 -3.03 -12.52
C THR A 317 -27.67 -1.75 -12.57
N ASP A 318 -28.72 -1.74 -13.39
CA ASP A 318 -29.69 -0.64 -13.51
C ASP A 318 -29.07 0.75 -13.70
N CYS A 319 -27.94 0.83 -14.42
CA CYS A 319 -27.26 2.09 -14.66
C CYS A 319 -28.10 3.01 -15.57
N ALA A 320 -28.27 4.26 -15.15
CA ALA A 320 -28.99 5.28 -15.89
C ALA A 320 -28.45 5.48 -17.31
N ALA A 321 -29.36 5.82 -18.24
CA ALA A 321 -28.97 6.28 -19.57
C ALA A 321 -28.16 7.59 -19.49
N GLY A 322 -27.27 7.81 -20.46
CA GLY A 322 -26.35 8.96 -20.47
C GLY A 322 -25.01 8.69 -19.76
N PHE A 323 -24.76 7.45 -19.34
CA PHE A 323 -23.50 6.99 -18.79
C PHE A 323 -23.00 5.71 -19.47
N SER A 324 -21.68 5.62 -19.66
CA SER A 324 -21.00 4.49 -20.27
C SER A 324 -19.74 4.09 -19.48
N GLY A 325 -19.02 3.07 -19.96
CA GLY A 325 -17.72 2.68 -19.40
C GLY A 325 -17.77 2.16 -17.96
N VAL A 326 -18.94 1.67 -17.52
CA VAL A 326 -19.17 1.16 -16.18
C VAL A 326 -18.24 -0.01 -15.88
N LYS A 327 -17.36 0.16 -14.90
CA LYS A 327 -16.45 -0.89 -14.44
C LYS A 327 -16.02 -0.66 -13.00
N TYR A 328 -15.69 -1.73 -12.30
CA TYR A 328 -14.87 -1.62 -11.09
C TYR A 328 -13.39 -1.65 -11.48
N ASP A 329 -12.60 -0.71 -10.97
CA ASP A 329 -11.15 -0.70 -11.15
C ASP A 329 -10.45 -1.07 -9.84
N PRO A 330 -9.91 -2.30 -9.71
CA PRO A 330 -9.27 -2.72 -8.47
C PRO A 330 -7.99 -1.94 -8.16
N ALA A 331 -7.37 -1.29 -9.16
CA ALA A 331 -6.21 -0.44 -8.96
C ALA A 331 -6.55 0.89 -8.26
N GLU A 332 -7.82 1.30 -8.32
CA GLU A 332 -8.33 2.47 -7.61
C GLU A 332 -9.27 2.09 -6.46
N ARG A 333 -9.71 0.82 -6.32
CA ARG A 333 -10.81 0.40 -5.43
C ARG A 333 -12.03 1.32 -5.63
N ALA A 334 -12.40 1.54 -6.89
CA ALA A 334 -13.47 2.47 -7.24
C ALA A 334 -14.29 1.97 -8.43
N TYR A 335 -15.57 2.31 -8.43
CA TYR A 335 -16.45 2.15 -9.58
C TYR A 335 -16.32 3.36 -10.49
N HIS A 336 -15.99 3.12 -11.76
CA HIS A 336 -15.84 4.15 -12.78
C HIS A 336 -17.06 4.21 -13.69
N PHE A 337 -17.47 5.43 -13.98
CA PHE A 337 -18.50 5.79 -14.94
C PHE A 337 -17.95 6.88 -15.86
N THR A 338 -18.40 6.93 -17.11
CA THR A 338 -18.16 8.04 -18.03
C THR A 338 -19.48 8.73 -18.30
N ARG A 339 -19.52 10.05 -18.08
CA ARG A 339 -20.70 10.87 -18.39
C ARG A 339 -20.72 11.16 -19.89
N ASP A 340 -21.75 10.69 -20.57
CA ASP A 340 -21.94 10.94 -22.01
C ASP A 340 -22.82 12.18 -22.23
N ASP A 341 -23.83 12.37 -21.38
CA ASP A 341 -24.80 13.48 -21.47
C ASP A 341 -24.78 14.36 -20.19
N SER A 342 -24.62 15.68 -20.37
CA SER A 342 -24.67 16.64 -19.26
C SER A 342 -26.10 16.85 -18.76
N GLY A 343 -26.29 16.95 -17.44
CA GLY A 343 -27.56 17.30 -16.81
C GLY A 343 -28.43 16.11 -16.34
N THR A 344 -28.01 14.87 -16.61
CA THR A 344 -28.67 13.66 -16.09
C THR A 344 -28.02 13.22 -14.77
N PRO A 345 -28.80 12.89 -13.73
CA PRO A 345 -28.30 12.21 -12.53
C PRO A 345 -27.73 10.83 -12.84
N LEU A 346 -26.68 10.42 -12.13
CA LEU A 346 -26.20 9.05 -12.20
C LEU A 346 -26.98 8.19 -11.20
N GLU A 347 -27.74 7.23 -11.70
CA GLU A 347 -28.42 6.20 -10.90
C GLU A 347 -27.86 4.82 -11.24
N PHE A 348 -27.62 3.99 -10.23
CA PHE A 348 -27.22 2.59 -10.42
C PHE A 348 -27.50 1.76 -9.16
N THR A 349 -27.49 0.45 -9.30
CA THR A 349 -27.59 -0.51 -8.19
C THR A 349 -26.27 -1.26 -8.06
N LEU A 350 -25.76 -1.44 -6.84
CA LEU A 350 -24.72 -2.42 -6.55
C LEU A 350 -25.37 -3.69 -6.02
N GLU A 351 -25.14 -4.80 -6.68
CA GLU A 351 -25.67 -6.13 -6.33
C GLU A 351 -24.90 -6.76 -5.17
N ALA A 352 -24.85 -6.06 -4.03
CA ALA A 352 -24.11 -6.50 -2.86
C ALA A 352 -24.72 -7.77 -2.24
N SER A 353 -23.84 -8.68 -1.83
CA SER A 353 -24.18 -9.96 -1.25
C SER A 353 -23.17 -10.34 -0.17
N ALA A 354 -23.35 -11.49 0.49
CA ALA A 354 -22.35 -12.00 1.43
C ALA A 354 -21.03 -12.39 0.74
N ALA A 355 -21.08 -12.79 -0.54
CA ALA A 355 -19.89 -13.13 -1.33
C ALA A 355 -19.22 -11.91 -1.95
N SER A 356 -20.01 -10.89 -2.28
CA SER A 356 -19.56 -9.63 -2.89
C SER A 356 -20.11 -8.45 -2.07
N PRO A 357 -19.57 -8.20 -0.86
CA PRO A 357 -20.07 -7.15 0.02
C PRO A 357 -19.60 -5.76 -0.45
N VAL A 358 -20.22 -4.72 0.12
CA VAL A 358 -19.69 -3.35 0.09
C VAL A 358 -19.05 -3.07 1.44
N ASP A 359 -17.84 -2.53 1.43
CA ASP A 359 -17.11 -2.04 2.61
C ASP A 359 -16.38 -0.78 2.16
N GLY A 360 -17.04 0.37 2.30
CA GLY A 360 -16.65 1.64 1.72
C GLY A 360 -16.88 1.70 0.21
N LEU A 361 -17.61 2.71 -0.26
CA LEU A 361 -17.92 2.89 -1.68
C LEU A 361 -17.16 4.09 -2.23
N ALA A 362 -16.26 3.85 -3.19
CA ALA A 362 -15.65 4.90 -4.00
C ALA A 362 -16.24 4.91 -5.42
N VAL A 363 -16.60 6.09 -5.91
CA VAL A 363 -17.15 6.29 -7.26
C VAL A 363 -16.36 7.37 -7.97
N VAL A 364 -15.95 7.11 -9.21
CA VAL A 364 -15.28 8.07 -10.08
C VAL A 364 -16.15 8.28 -11.32
N VAL A 365 -16.67 9.49 -11.50
CA VAL A 365 -17.48 9.85 -12.68
C VAL A 365 -16.68 10.78 -13.57
N LYS A 366 -16.24 10.25 -14.72
CA LYS A 366 -15.43 11.00 -15.68
C LYS A 366 -16.26 12.06 -16.39
N GLY A 367 -15.69 13.25 -16.53
CA GLY A 367 -16.35 14.36 -17.21
C GLY A 367 -17.59 14.88 -16.50
N TRP A 368 -17.66 14.74 -15.16
CA TRP A 368 -18.78 15.28 -14.38
C TRP A 368 -18.84 16.80 -14.45
N GLY A 369 -17.69 17.48 -14.36
CA GLY A 369 -17.57 18.92 -14.20
C GLY A 369 -17.32 19.34 -12.75
N GLU A 370 -17.54 20.63 -12.46
CA GLU A 370 -17.25 21.22 -11.14
C GLU A 370 -18.49 21.33 -10.23
N ASP A 371 -19.62 20.78 -10.67
CA ASP A 371 -20.89 20.84 -9.93
C ASP A 371 -20.80 20.04 -8.62
N VAL A 372 -21.30 20.65 -7.54
CA VAL A 372 -21.46 19.98 -6.25
C VAL A 372 -22.63 19.02 -6.34
N VAL A 373 -22.44 17.80 -5.84
CA VAL A 373 -23.43 16.74 -5.96
C VAL A 373 -24.22 16.49 -4.69
N GLN A 374 -25.43 15.96 -4.87
CA GLN A 374 -26.21 15.34 -3.80
C GLN A 374 -26.20 13.82 -3.99
N VAL A 375 -26.03 13.08 -2.89
CA VAL A 375 -25.97 11.62 -2.93
C VAL A 375 -27.17 11.03 -2.18
N LYS A 376 -27.86 10.07 -2.79
CA LYS A 376 -28.87 9.24 -2.13
C LYS A 376 -28.43 7.78 -2.10
N LEU A 377 -28.68 7.14 -0.96
CA LEU A 377 -28.59 5.68 -0.82
C LEU A 377 -29.97 5.13 -0.50
N ASP A 378 -30.44 4.16 -1.28
CA ASP A 378 -31.79 3.56 -1.16
C ASP A 378 -32.91 4.62 -1.07
N GLY A 379 -32.77 5.67 -1.90
CA GLY A 379 -33.68 6.81 -1.95
C GLY A 379 -33.56 7.80 -0.78
N GLN A 380 -32.71 7.54 0.22
CA GLN A 380 -32.47 8.44 1.34
C GLN A 380 -31.33 9.41 1.01
N LEU A 381 -31.60 10.72 1.09
CA LEU A 381 -30.61 11.77 0.91
C LEU A 381 -29.59 11.74 2.06
N LEU A 382 -28.31 11.62 1.73
CA LEU A 382 -27.22 11.70 2.68
C LEU A 382 -26.96 13.16 3.08
N ALA A 383 -26.56 13.40 4.33
CA ALA A 383 -26.03 14.71 4.69
C ALA A 383 -24.61 14.87 4.11
N HIS A 384 -24.19 16.10 3.84
CA HIS A 384 -22.85 16.40 3.30
C HIS A 384 -21.68 15.87 4.15
N ARG A 385 -21.90 15.52 5.43
CA ARG A 385 -20.88 14.91 6.29
C ARG A 385 -20.80 13.38 6.18
N ASP A 386 -21.81 12.77 5.55
CA ASP A 386 -21.98 11.32 5.45
C ASP A 386 -21.41 10.78 4.13
N TYR A 387 -20.85 11.65 3.28
CA TYR A 387 -20.03 11.31 2.12
C TYR A 387 -18.99 12.41 1.91
N LEU A 388 -17.89 12.09 1.22
CA LEU A 388 -16.82 13.02 0.89
C LEU A 388 -16.70 13.12 -0.62
N GLN A 389 -16.38 14.32 -1.11
CA GLN A 389 -16.26 14.58 -2.54
C GLN A 389 -14.88 15.15 -2.89
N GLY A 390 -14.49 14.94 -4.13
CA GLY A 390 -13.25 15.42 -4.71
C GLY A 390 -13.43 15.72 -6.17
N GLN A 391 -12.63 16.66 -6.66
CA GLN A 391 -12.54 16.97 -8.08
C GLN A 391 -11.14 16.57 -8.56
N ARG A 392 -11.09 15.70 -9.57
CA ARG A 392 -9.85 15.32 -10.23
C ARG A 392 -9.77 16.03 -11.57
N GLN A 393 -8.89 17.03 -11.64
CA GLN A 393 -8.63 17.77 -12.87
C GLN A 393 -7.88 16.87 -13.86
N THR A 394 -8.35 16.85 -15.11
CA THR A 394 -7.74 16.14 -16.23
C THR A 394 -7.36 17.13 -17.31
N LEU A 395 -6.73 16.67 -18.41
CA LEU A 395 -6.38 17.55 -19.52
C LEU A 395 -7.61 18.17 -20.18
N ASP A 396 -8.70 17.40 -20.27
CA ASP A 396 -9.87 17.73 -21.09
C ASP A 396 -11.13 18.05 -20.25
N GLY A 397 -11.03 18.03 -18.92
CA GLY A 397 -12.17 18.30 -18.03
C GLY A 397 -11.92 17.92 -16.58
N THR A 398 -13.01 17.80 -15.82
CA THR A 398 -12.97 17.51 -14.38
C THR A 398 -13.81 16.26 -14.08
N ASP A 399 -13.18 15.30 -13.41
CA ASP A 399 -13.87 14.11 -12.91
C ASP A 399 -14.35 14.35 -11.49
N LEU A 400 -15.50 13.79 -11.15
CA LEU A 400 -15.99 13.68 -9.77
C LEU A 400 -15.40 12.43 -9.13
N VAL A 401 -14.93 12.56 -7.89
CA VAL A 401 -14.56 11.45 -7.02
C VAL A 401 -15.42 11.52 -5.76
N LEU A 402 -16.07 10.42 -5.42
CA LEU A 402 -16.88 10.29 -4.21
C LEU A 402 -16.35 9.17 -3.33
N TRP A 403 -16.44 9.39 -2.02
CA TRP A 403 -16.24 8.39 -0.99
C TRP A 403 -17.44 8.37 -0.06
N ILE A 404 -18.07 7.21 0.08
CA ILE A 404 -19.23 7.01 0.93
C ILE A 404 -18.88 5.90 1.93
N PRO A 405 -18.77 6.20 3.24
CA PRO A 405 -18.48 5.21 4.29
C PRO A 405 -19.70 4.34 4.59
N THR A 406 -20.15 3.59 3.58
CA THR A 406 -21.26 2.63 3.66
C THR A 406 -20.74 1.20 3.59
N GLY A 407 -21.52 0.24 4.06
CA GLY A 407 -21.19 -1.16 3.92
C GLY A 407 -22.41 -2.06 4.11
N GLY A 408 -22.33 -3.28 3.59
CA GLY A 408 -23.43 -4.23 3.67
C GLY A 408 -23.33 -5.35 2.68
N THR A 409 -24.24 -6.31 2.83
CA THR A 409 -24.33 -7.55 2.04
C THR A 409 -25.67 -7.66 1.31
N THR A 410 -26.35 -6.54 1.10
CA THR A 410 -27.64 -6.44 0.42
C THR A 410 -27.54 -5.38 -0.66
N ALA A 411 -28.19 -5.64 -1.79
CA ALA A 411 -28.19 -4.69 -2.91
C ALA A 411 -28.56 -3.28 -2.43
N LEU A 412 -27.84 -2.29 -2.95
CA LEU A 412 -28.00 -0.89 -2.57
C LEU A 412 -28.14 -0.03 -3.83
N SER A 413 -29.12 0.87 -3.82
CA SER A 413 -29.35 1.82 -4.90
C SER A 413 -28.62 3.12 -4.60
N VAL A 414 -27.89 3.65 -5.58
CA VAL A 414 -27.12 4.89 -5.48
C VAL A 414 -27.65 5.89 -6.51
N THR A 415 -27.88 7.12 -6.07
CA THR A 415 -28.20 8.25 -6.95
C THR A 415 -27.25 9.40 -6.66
N ILE A 416 -26.68 10.00 -7.71
CA ILE A 416 -25.80 11.17 -7.68
C ILE A 416 -26.44 12.25 -8.58
N GLU A 417 -26.91 13.34 -7.96
CA GLU A 417 -27.63 14.46 -8.59
C GLU A 417 -26.78 15.72 -8.67
#